data_AF-A0A2V8LZG5-F1
#
_entry.id   AF-A0A2V8LZG5-F1
#
_cell.length_a   1.000
_cell.length_b   1.000
_cell.length_c   1.000
_cell.angle_alpha   90.00
_cell.angle_beta   90.00
_cell.angle_gamma   90.00
#
_symmetry.space_group_name_H-M   'P 1'
#
loop_
_entity.id
_entity.type
_entity.pdbx_description
1 polymer ?
#
loop_
_entity_poly.entity_id
_entity_poly.type
_entity_poly.pdbx_seq_one_letter_code
_entity_poly.pdbx_strand_id
1 'polypeptide(L)'
;MALKEILKWPLIVAAIVVVLRVIVERAGAPAAVSNMLSVAALTTVLGPLYFALQIGLAGKPRPHRMLIRLIFVYAVCARAMVLPTYWAARIFNWTESRFAGVDAPNPLVGFIALPLITAVFWIGASMVTGSVIGFITLAIMRSRMKTT
;
A
#
# COMPACT_ATOMS: atom_id res chain seq x y z
N MET A 1 -17.00 15.31 -3.52
CA MET A 1 -15.90 14.52 -2.96
C MET A 1 -14.63 14.69 -3.77
N ALA A 2 -13.64 15.37 -3.20
CA ALA A 2 -12.34 15.61 -3.82
C ALA A 2 -11.42 14.39 -3.65
N LEU A 3 -10.43 14.22 -4.54
CA LEU A 3 -9.43 13.14 -4.48
C LEU A 3 -8.81 12.99 -3.07
N LYS A 4 -8.56 14.14 -2.43
CA LYS A 4 -8.01 14.25 -1.08
C LYS A 4 -8.88 13.56 -0.01
N GLU A 5 -10.19 13.67 -0.10
CA GLU A 5 -11.12 13.12 0.89
C GLU A 5 -11.16 11.60 0.83
N ILE A 6 -11.13 11.05 -0.39
CA ILE A 6 -11.08 9.60 -0.64
C ILE A 6 -9.75 9.01 -0.14
N LEU A 7 -8.64 9.73 -0.29
CA LEU A 7 -7.31 9.25 0.13
C LEU A 7 -7.07 9.37 1.65
N LYS A 8 -7.74 10.31 2.33
CA LYS A 8 -7.46 10.61 3.74
C LYS A 8 -7.54 9.37 4.64
N TRP A 9 -8.65 8.65 4.59
CA TRP A 9 -8.88 7.48 5.44
C TRP A 9 -7.93 6.31 5.14
N PRO A 10 -7.76 5.88 3.88
CA PRO A 10 -6.80 4.85 3.53
C PRO A 10 -5.35 5.17 3.96
N LEU A 11 -4.94 6.45 3.88
CA LEU A 11 -3.62 6.88 4.32
C LEU A 11 -3.45 6.86 5.84
N ILE A 12 -4.48 7.26 6.59
CA ILE A 12 -4.47 7.14 8.06
C ILE A 12 -4.35 5.68 8.46
N VAL A 13 -5.14 4.80 7.85
CA VAL A 13 -5.07 3.34 8.11
C VAL A 13 -3.70 2.79 7.75
N ALA A 14 -3.14 3.17 6.59
CA ALA A 14 -1.80 2.74 6.19
C ALA A 14 -0.74 3.17 7.22
N ALA A 15 -0.77 4.42 7.68
CA ALA A 15 0.16 4.92 8.70
C ALA A 15 0.06 4.12 10.01
N ILE A 16 -1.17 3.85 10.47
CA ILE A 16 -1.41 3.03 11.67
C ILE A 16 -0.84 1.63 11.47
N VAL A 17 -1.12 0.98 10.34
CA VAL A 17 -0.62 -0.38 10.05
C VAL A 17 0.90 -0.43 9.96
N VAL A 18 1.56 0.58 9.38
CA VAL A 18 3.03 0.69 9.37
C VAL A 18 3.58 0.69 10.80
N VAL A 19 3.02 1.53 11.67
CA VAL A 19 3.48 1.66 13.06
C VAL A 19 3.20 0.39 13.86
N LEU A 20 1.97 -0.13 13.79
CA LEU A 20 1.59 -1.35 14.49
C LEU A 20 2.44 -2.54 14.06
N ARG A 21 2.73 -2.65 12.76
CA ARG A 21 3.59 -3.72 12.26
C ARG A 21 4.96 -3.68 12.90
N VAL A 22 5.57 -2.49 12.99
CA VAL A 22 6.88 -2.32 13.62
C VAL A 22 6.82 -2.70 15.10
N ILE A 23 5.79 -2.26 15.83
CA ILE A 23 5.60 -2.58 17.26
C ILE A 23 5.48 -4.10 17.47
N VAL A 24 4.63 -4.77 16.68
CA VAL A 24 4.38 -6.21 16.77
C VAL A 24 5.65 -7.01 16.43
N GLU A 25 6.38 -6.60 15.39
CA GLU A 25 7.69 -7.20 15.05
C GLU A 25 8.70 -7.01 16.20
N ARG A 26 8.78 -5.80 16.78
CA ARG A 26 9.69 -5.53 17.91
C ARG A 26 9.31 -6.30 19.17
N ALA A 27 8.04 -6.63 19.37
CA ALA A 27 7.57 -7.44 20.48
C ALA A 27 7.88 -8.94 20.30
N GLY A 28 8.58 -9.34 19.22
CA GLY A 28 8.94 -10.73 18.95
C GLY A 28 7.77 -11.57 18.43
N ALA A 29 6.72 -10.94 17.90
CA ALA A 29 5.57 -11.68 17.40
C ALA A 29 5.95 -12.57 16.21
N PRO A 30 5.31 -13.74 16.06
CA PRO A 30 5.54 -14.62 14.92
C PRO A 30 5.28 -13.91 13.58
N ALA A 31 6.03 -14.30 12.55
CA ALA A 31 5.91 -13.73 11.21
C ALA A 31 4.48 -13.78 10.65
N ALA A 32 3.70 -14.80 11.00
CA ALA A 32 2.30 -14.89 10.62
C ALA A 32 1.47 -13.70 11.12
N VAL A 33 1.68 -13.29 12.37
CA VAL A 33 0.93 -12.19 13.01
C VAL A 33 1.35 -10.84 12.43
N SER A 34 2.66 -10.60 12.26
CA SER A 34 3.16 -9.36 11.67
C SER A 34 2.80 -9.23 10.17
N ASN A 35 2.68 -10.35 9.46
CA ASN A 35 2.23 -10.37 8.07
C ASN A 35 0.74 -10.06 7.90
N MET A 36 -0.09 -10.22 8.94
CA MET A 36 -1.48 -9.72 8.90
C MET A 36 -1.51 -8.19 8.78
N LEU A 37 -0.52 -7.51 9.34
CA LEU A 37 -0.33 -6.05 9.23
C LEU A 37 0.42 -5.68 7.94
N SER A 38 0.04 -6.28 6.82
CA SER A 38 0.72 -6.06 5.55
C SER A 38 0.23 -4.81 4.83
N VAL A 39 1.09 -3.79 4.81
CA VAL A 39 0.91 -2.60 3.96
C VAL A 39 0.84 -2.97 2.48
N ALA A 40 1.52 -4.05 2.07
CA ALA A 40 1.38 -4.57 0.72
C ALA A 40 -0.07 -4.95 0.44
N ALA A 41 -0.69 -5.79 1.29
CA ALA A 41 -2.09 -6.19 1.14
C ALA A 41 -3.05 -4.99 1.16
N LEU A 42 -2.78 -3.98 2.00
CA LEU A 42 -3.55 -2.74 1.99
C LEU A 42 -3.49 -2.03 0.63
N THR A 43 -2.29 -1.88 0.06
CA THR A 43 -2.11 -1.16 -1.21
C THR A 43 -2.49 -1.96 -2.44
N THR A 44 -2.39 -3.29 -2.41
CA THR A 44 -2.64 -4.16 -3.57
C THR A 44 -4.08 -4.63 -3.69
N VAL A 45 -4.82 -4.70 -2.57
CA VAL A 45 -6.18 -5.26 -2.51
C VAL A 45 -7.17 -4.29 -1.86
N LEU A 46 -7.00 -3.96 -0.59
CA LEU A 46 -8.03 -3.25 0.19
C LEU A 46 -8.25 -1.81 -0.26
N GLY A 47 -7.17 -1.07 -0.52
CA GLY A 47 -7.23 0.30 -1.06
C GLY A 47 -7.95 0.35 -2.42
N PRO A 48 -7.52 -0.44 -3.42
CA PRO A 48 -8.20 -0.54 -4.71
C PRO A 48 -9.68 -0.90 -4.61
N LEU A 49 -10.07 -1.84 -3.74
CA LEU A 49 -11.47 -2.17 -3.46
C LEU A 49 -12.23 -0.96 -2.93
N TYR A 50 -11.70 -0.30 -1.89
CA TYR A 50 -12.30 0.88 -1.30
C TYR A 50 -12.49 2.01 -2.33
N PHE A 51 -11.48 2.27 -3.16
CA PHE A 51 -11.55 3.29 -4.21
C PHE A 51 -12.59 2.93 -5.27
N ALA A 52 -12.63 1.68 -5.73
CA ALA A 52 -13.60 1.23 -6.71
C ALA A 52 -15.04 1.35 -6.19
N LEU A 53 -15.28 0.97 -4.92
CA LEU A 53 -16.59 1.10 -4.28
C LEU A 53 -17.03 2.57 -4.18
N GLN A 54 -16.16 3.44 -3.66
CA GLN A 54 -16.44 4.87 -3.55
C GLN A 54 -16.74 5.52 -4.91
N ILE A 55 -15.95 5.20 -5.93
CA ILE A 55 -16.13 5.72 -7.28
C ILE A 55 -17.42 5.20 -7.91
N GLY A 56 -17.73 3.91 -7.73
CA GLY A 56 -18.92 3.26 -8.25
C GLY A 56 -20.20 3.84 -7.66
N LEU A 57 -20.27 3.93 -6.32
CA LEU A 57 -21.41 4.51 -5.61
C LEU A 57 -21.64 5.99 -5.93
N ALA A 58 -20.56 6.76 -6.10
CA ALA A 58 -20.64 8.20 -6.37
C ALA A 58 -20.89 8.55 -7.84
N GLY A 59 -21.05 7.57 -8.74
CA GLY A 59 -21.38 7.80 -10.16
C GLY A 59 -20.38 8.70 -10.91
N LYS A 60 -19.08 8.67 -10.53
CA LYS A 60 -18.11 9.66 -11.02
C LYS A 60 -17.86 9.58 -12.53
N PRO A 61 -17.67 10.73 -13.22
CA PRO A 61 -17.23 10.73 -14.61
C PRO A 61 -15.80 10.18 -14.73
N ARG A 62 -15.54 9.36 -15.75
CA ARG A 62 -14.23 8.74 -16.05
C ARG A 62 -13.64 7.91 -14.88
N PRO A 63 -14.37 6.90 -14.36
CA PRO A 63 -13.99 6.20 -13.12
C PRO A 63 -12.66 5.44 -13.21
N HIS A 64 -12.32 4.91 -14.38
CA HIS A 64 -11.08 4.15 -14.57
C HIS A 64 -9.82 5.01 -14.42
N ARG A 65 -9.81 6.21 -15.01
CA ARG A 65 -8.68 7.15 -14.85
C ARG A 65 -8.54 7.63 -13.41
N MET A 66 -9.67 7.88 -12.74
CA MET A 66 -9.68 8.30 -11.33
C MET A 66 -9.16 7.19 -10.42
N LEU A 67 -9.56 5.93 -10.66
CA LEU A 67 -9.11 4.76 -9.93
C LEU A 67 -7.60 4.57 -10.04
N ILE A 68 -7.03 4.60 -11.25
CA ILE A 68 -5.58 4.46 -11.46
C ILE A 68 -4.82 5.54 -10.70
N ARG A 69 -5.30 6.80 -10.77
CA ARG A 69 -4.66 7.93 -10.08
C ARG A 69 -4.70 7.76 -8.56
N LEU A 70 -5.83 7.31 -8.02
CA LEU A 70 -5.99 7.03 -6.58
C LEU A 70 -5.05 5.92 -6.12
N ILE A 71 -4.99 4.81 -6.86
CA ILE A 71 -4.10 3.68 -6.54
C ILE A 71 -2.64 4.13 -6.56
N PHE A 72 -2.23 4.88 -7.60
CA PHE A 72 -0.85 5.35 -7.72
C PHE A 72 -0.47 6.26 -6.56
N VAL A 73 -1.26 7.31 -6.29
CA VAL A 73 -0.96 8.25 -5.20
C VAL A 73 -0.97 7.53 -3.85
N TYR A 74 -1.93 6.63 -3.63
CA TYR A 74 -2.00 5.85 -2.40
C TYR A 74 -0.76 4.97 -2.20
N ALA A 75 -0.35 4.24 -3.24
CA ALA A 75 0.82 3.37 -3.18
C ALA A 75 2.11 4.16 -2.91
N VAL A 76 2.30 5.29 -3.60
CA VAL A 76 3.48 6.17 -3.40
C VAL A 76 3.53 6.69 -1.96
N CYS A 77 2.43 7.25 -1.45
CA CYS A 77 2.37 7.78 -0.09
C CYS A 77 2.56 6.69 0.96
N ALA A 78 1.93 5.52 0.79
CA ALA A 78 2.11 4.40 1.71
C ALA A 78 3.56 3.90 1.72
N ARG A 79 4.26 3.91 0.57
CA ARG A 79 5.69 3.54 0.54
C ARG A 79 6.58 4.60 1.15
N ALA A 80 6.27 5.88 0.98
CA ALA A 80 6.97 6.94 1.69
C ALA A 80 6.89 6.77 3.22
N MET A 81 5.77 6.28 3.76
CA MET A 81 5.63 5.96 5.18
C MET A 81 6.44 4.72 5.61
N VAL A 82 6.63 3.76 4.69
CA VAL A 82 7.38 2.52 4.96
C VAL A 82 8.90 2.76 4.91
N LEU A 83 9.39 3.66 4.06
CA LEU A 83 10.83 3.92 3.86
C LEU A 83 11.60 4.20 5.17
N PRO A 84 11.12 5.06 6.09
CA PRO A 84 11.75 5.27 7.38
C PRO A 84 11.96 3.98 8.20
N THR A 85 11.09 2.98 8.04
CA THR A 85 11.24 1.69 8.73
C THR A 85 12.43 0.88 8.21
N TYR A 86 12.80 1.02 6.94
CA TYR A 86 14.00 0.39 6.39
C TYR A 86 15.28 1.10 6.87
N TRP A 87 15.25 2.42 6.96
CA TRP A 87 16.38 3.17 7.52
C TRP A 87 16.58 2.87 9.00
N ALA A 88 15.48 2.83 9.77
CA ALA A 88 15.50 2.39 11.16
C ALA A 88 16.04 0.95 11.28
N ALA A 89 15.60 0.04 10.40
CA ALA A 89 16.08 -1.33 10.39
C ALA A 89 17.60 -1.43 10.26
N ARG A 90 18.20 -0.61 9.39
CA ARG A 90 19.66 -0.55 9.24
C ARG A 90 20.35 0.04 10.47
N ILE A 91 19.85 1.16 11.00
CA ILE A 91 20.46 1.84 12.16
C ILE A 91 20.42 0.94 13.41
N PHE A 92 19.33 0.21 13.60
CA PHE A 92 19.10 -0.63 14.78
C PHE A 92 19.36 -2.14 14.54
N ASN A 93 19.93 -2.52 13.39
CA ASN A 93 20.24 -3.90 13.01
C ASN A 93 19.05 -4.87 13.17
N TRP A 94 17.89 -4.48 12.68
CA TRP A 94 16.68 -5.30 12.70
C TRP A 94 16.79 -6.50 11.74
N THR A 95 16.37 -7.68 12.19
CA THR A 95 16.61 -8.97 11.51
C THR A 95 15.38 -9.55 10.80
N GLU A 96 14.27 -8.82 10.72
CA GLU A 96 13.06 -9.32 10.08
C GLU A 96 13.27 -9.51 8.58
N SER A 97 12.67 -10.57 8.03
CA SER A 97 12.85 -10.98 6.63
C SER A 97 12.56 -9.90 5.60
N ARG A 98 11.66 -8.97 5.89
CA ARG A 98 11.34 -7.84 4.99
C ARG A 98 12.47 -6.82 4.87
N PHE A 99 13.44 -6.84 5.77
CA PHE A 99 14.63 -5.99 5.77
C PHE A 99 15.87 -6.75 5.29
N ALA A 100 15.73 -7.94 4.71
CA ALA A 100 16.86 -8.70 4.20
C ALA A 100 17.74 -7.87 3.25
N GLY A 101 19.04 -7.83 3.53
CA GLY A 101 20.06 -7.12 2.75
C GLY A 101 20.24 -5.65 3.13
N VAL A 102 19.45 -5.07 4.04
CA VAL A 102 19.65 -3.66 4.47
C VAL A 102 20.95 -3.47 5.24
N ASP A 103 21.56 -4.55 5.72
CA ASP A 103 22.83 -4.66 6.41
C ASP A 103 24.04 -4.69 5.46
N ALA A 104 23.83 -4.60 4.14
CA ALA A 104 24.89 -4.62 3.14
C ALA A 104 26.06 -3.66 3.51
N PRO A 105 27.33 -4.08 3.33
CA PRO A 105 28.50 -3.27 3.68
C PRO A 105 28.52 -1.93 2.95
N ASN A 106 28.04 -1.91 1.70
CA ASN A 106 27.92 -0.68 0.92
C ASN A 106 26.70 0.14 1.42
N PRO A 107 26.92 1.36 1.96
CA PRO A 107 25.84 2.19 2.48
C PRO A 107 24.85 2.63 1.41
N LEU A 108 25.29 2.80 0.16
CA LEU A 108 24.38 3.12 -0.96
C LEU A 108 23.38 2.00 -1.20
N VAL A 109 23.79 0.74 -0.98
CA VAL A 109 22.90 -0.42 -1.15
C VAL A 109 21.87 -0.45 -0.02
N GLY A 110 22.32 -0.40 1.23
CA GLY A 110 21.44 -0.54 2.40
C GLY A 110 20.52 0.65 2.69
N PHE A 111 20.99 1.89 2.50
CA PHE A 111 20.19 3.10 2.78
C PHE A 111 19.35 3.57 1.59
N ILE A 112 19.79 3.32 0.36
CA ILE A 112 19.19 3.95 -0.82
C ILE A 112 18.60 2.89 -1.76
N ALA A 113 19.44 2.03 -2.32
CA ALA A 113 19.02 1.14 -3.41
C ALA A 113 17.93 0.16 -2.96
N LEU A 114 18.13 -0.58 -1.86
CA LEU A 114 17.15 -1.56 -1.37
C LEU A 114 15.80 -0.93 -0.99
N PRO A 115 15.75 0.12 -0.16
CA PRO A 115 14.47 0.76 0.17
C PRO A 115 13.73 1.31 -1.06
N LEU A 116 14.45 1.89 -2.02
CA LEU A 116 13.82 2.44 -3.23
C LEU A 116 13.39 1.35 -4.21
N ILE A 117 14.21 0.32 -4.46
CA ILE A 117 13.85 -0.81 -5.33
C ILE A 117 12.62 -1.54 -4.77
N THR A 118 12.60 -1.80 -3.45
CA THR A 118 11.44 -2.43 -2.81
C THR A 118 10.20 -1.53 -2.91
N ALA A 119 10.34 -0.22 -2.74
CA ALA A 119 9.24 0.72 -2.94
C ALA A 119 8.71 0.69 -4.38
N VAL A 120 9.59 0.77 -5.38
CA VAL A 120 9.22 0.75 -6.82
C VAL A 120 8.53 -0.56 -7.19
N PHE A 121 9.09 -1.70 -6.76
CA PHE A 121 8.50 -3.01 -6.98
C PHE A 121 7.06 -3.07 -6.47
N TRP A 122 6.84 -2.63 -5.23
CA TRP A 122 5.52 -2.68 -4.63
C TRP A 122 4.55 -1.62 -5.17
N ILE A 123 5.03 -0.46 -5.61
CA ILE A 123 4.19 0.51 -6.33
C ILE A 123 3.69 -0.11 -7.64
N GLY A 124 4.59 -0.73 -8.40
CA GLY A 124 4.24 -1.45 -9.63
C GLY A 124 3.25 -2.58 -9.38
N ALA A 125 3.51 -3.42 -8.37
CA ALA A 125 2.60 -4.51 -7.98
C ALA A 125 1.21 -3.97 -7.63
N SER A 126 1.12 -2.93 -6.79
CA SER A 126 -0.16 -2.31 -6.41
C SER A 126 -0.90 -1.68 -7.59
N MET A 127 -0.18 -1.10 -8.54
CA MET A 127 -0.79 -0.61 -9.78
C MET A 127 -1.41 -1.74 -10.59
N VAL A 128 -0.67 -2.84 -10.81
CA VAL A 128 -1.16 -3.97 -11.61
C VAL A 128 -2.32 -4.67 -10.91
N THR A 129 -2.12 -5.15 -9.69
CA THR A 129 -3.13 -5.91 -8.96
C THR A 129 -4.33 -5.04 -8.61
N GLY A 130 -4.07 -3.81 -8.17
CA GLY A 130 -5.11 -2.87 -7.77
C GLY A 130 -5.97 -2.42 -8.94
N SER A 131 -5.38 -2.22 -10.13
CA SER A 131 -6.17 -1.90 -11.32
C SER A 131 -7.06 -3.06 -11.73
N VAL A 132 -6.54 -4.30 -11.73
CA VAL A 132 -7.33 -5.51 -12.04
C VAL A 132 -8.51 -5.63 -11.08
N ILE A 133 -8.24 -5.62 -9.77
CA ILE A 133 -9.28 -5.75 -8.73
C ILE A 133 -10.28 -4.60 -8.84
N GLY A 134 -9.80 -3.36 -8.88
CA GLY A 134 -10.69 -2.20 -8.90
C GLY A 134 -11.53 -2.10 -10.17
N PHE A 135 -11.03 -2.57 -11.33
CA PHE A 135 -11.82 -2.65 -12.56
C PHE A 135 -12.92 -3.70 -12.47
N ILE A 136 -12.63 -4.90 -11.94
CA ILE A 136 -13.64 -5.93 -11.71
C ILE A 136 -14.73 -5.40 -10.77
N THR A 137 -14.35 -4.79 -9.66
CA THR A 137 -15.29 -4.21 -8.70
C THR A 137 -16.15 -3.13 -9.33
N LEU A 138 -15.55 -2.18 -10.07
CA LEU A 138 -16.30 -1.14 -10.79
C LEU A 138 -17.28 -1.71 -11.81
N ALA A 139 -16.88 -2.76 -12.54
CA ALA A 139 -17.76 -3.44 -13.50
C ALA A 139 -18.97 -4.06 -12.80
N ILE A 140 -18.76 -4.77 -11.70
CA ILE A 140 -19.84 -5.38 -10.91
C ILE A 140 -20.82 -4.31 -10.39
N MET A 141 -20.30 -3.21 -9.85
CA MET A 141 -21.14 -2.12 -9.35
C MET A 141 -21.98 -1.47 -10.44
N ARG A 142 -21.40 -1.24 -11.63
CA ARG A 142 -22.12 -0.66 -12.76
C ARG A 142 -23.22 -1.58 -13.28
N SER A 143 -22.97 -2.89 -13.32
CA SER A 143 -23.99 -3.87 -13.72
C SER A 143 -25.16 -3.89 -12.75
N ARG A 144 -24.90 -3.85 -11.43
CA ARG A 144 -25.94 -3.79 -10.38
C ARG A 144 -26.84 -2.57 -10.49
N MET A 145 -26.27 -1.39 -10.78
CA MET A 145 -27.03 -0.15 -10.92
C MET A 145 -27.86 -0.07 -12.21
N LYS A 146 -27.59 -0.89 -13.23
CA LYS A 146 -28.42 -0.95 -14.44
C LYS A 146 -29.66 -1.84 -14.27
N THR A 147 -29.63 -2.75 -13.30
CA THR A 147 -30.70 -3.74 -13.04
C THR A 147 -31.72 -3.29 -12.01
N THR A 148 -31.48 -2.16 -11.34
CA THR A 148 -32.39 -1.46 -10.41
C THR A 148 -32.86 -0.17 -11.02
#